data_AF-A0A974TXU1-F1
#
_entry.id   AF-A0A974TXU1-F1
#
_cell.length_a   1.000
_cell.length_b   1.000
_cell.length_c   1.000
_cell.angle_alpha   90.00
_cell.angle_beta   90.00
_cell.angle_gamma   90.00
#
_symmetry.space_group_name_H-M   'P 1'
#
loop_
_entity.id
_entity.type
_entity.pdbx_description
1 polymer ?
#
loop_
_entity_poly.entity_id
_entity_poly.type
_entity_poly.pdbx_seq_one_letter_code
_entity_poly.pdbx_strand_id
1 'polypeptide(L)' 'MDRSWFWRRVAVFSTLGVCFALLFWLALFGKDTGLNRDIVSGAFMLLGIVITGYVFGAVWDDKIKGSERRSPDETRPLP' A
#
# COMPACT_ATOMS: atom_id res chain seq x y z
N MET A 1 4.59 2.80 -20.00
CA MET A 1 4.36 2.96 -18.55
C MET A 1 2.91 2.61 -18.27
N ASP A 2 2.66 1.45 -17.66
CA ASP A 2 1.31 0.99 -17.33
C ASP A 2 0.63 1.96 -16.36
N ARG A 3 -0.36 2.72 -16.84
CA ARG A 3 -1.07 3.75 -16.04
C ARG A 3 -1.56 3.20 -14.70
N SER A 4 -2.00 1.94 -14.61
CA SER A 4 -2.62 1.41 -13.39
C SER A 4 -1.68 1.37 -12.18
N TRP A 5 -0.40 1.11 -12.40
CA TRP A 5 0.57 0.94 -11.31
C TRP A 5 1.09 2.26 -10.75
N PHE A 6 1.16 3.29 -11.60
CA PHE A 6 1.45 4.65 -11.15
C PHE A 6 0.33 5.17 -10.22
N TRP A 7 -0.94 4.99 -10.61
CA TRP A 7 -2.08 5.39 -9.78
C TRP A 7 -2.17 4.61 -8.45
N ARG A 8 -1.80 3.32 -8.44
CA ARG A 8 -1.68 2.53 -7.19
C ARG A 8 -0.66 3.12 -6.22
N ARG A 9 0.51 3.51 -6.72
CA ARG A 9 1.54 4.17 -5.90
C ARG A 9 1.08 5.51 -5.38
N VAL A 10 0.47 6.33 -6.22
CA VAL A 10 -0.06 7.63 -5.82
C VAL A 10 -1.11 7.48 -4.73
N ALA A 11 -2.05 6.54 -4.82
CA ALA A 11 -3.07 6.34 -3.79
C ALA A 11 -2.47 5.96 -2.42
N VAL A 12 -1.45 5.10 -2.43
CA VAL A 12 -0.77 4.65 -1.21
C VAL A 12 0.09 5.75 -0.60
N PHE A 13 0.90 6.43 -1.41
CA PHE A 13 1.72 7.56 -0.95
C PHE A 13 0.86 8.74 -0.48
N SER A 14 -0.29 9.00 -1.12
CA SER A 14 -1.25 10.02 -0.65
C SER A 14 -1.79 9.68 0.74
N THR A 15 -2.20 8.42 0.95
CA THR A 15 -2.74 7.97 2.25
C THR A 15 -1.69 8.00 3.35
N LEU A 16 -0.47 7.54 3.05
CA LEU A 16 0.69 7.67 3.93
C LEU A 16 0.98 9.12 4.29
N GLY A 17 0.96 10.02 3.30
CA GLY A 17 1.19 11.45 3.50
C GLY A 17 0.14 12.08 4.41
N VAL A 18 -1.13 11.73 4.27
CA VAL A 18 -2.20 12.21 5.15
C VAL A 18 -2.04 11.70 6.57
N CYS A 19 -1.73 10.41 6.77
CA CYS A 19 -1.44 9.86 8.10
C CYS A 19 -0.23 10.54 8.75
N PHE A 20 0.85 10.75 7.99
CA PHE A 20 2.03 11.46 8.48
C PHE A 20 1.73 12.91 8.83
N ALA A 21 0.96 13.62 8.01
CA ALA A 21 0.57 15.00 8.28
C ALA A 21 -0.27 15.11 9.56
N LEU A 22 -1.22 14.18 9.79
CA LEU A 22 -2.01 14.11 11.01
C LEU A 22 -1.14 13.84 12.24
N LEU A 23 -0.24 12.84 12.17
CA LEU A 23 0.67 12.52 13.26
C LEU A 23 1.64 13.67 13.55
N PHE A 24 2.16 14.33 12.51
CA PHE A 24 3.09 15.44 12.65
C PHE A 24 2.41 16.68 13.23
N TRP A 25 1.18 16.98 12.78
CA TRP A 25 0.37 18.04 13.37
C TRP A 25 0.10 17.79 14.85
N LEU A 26 -0.26 16.56 15.19
CA LEU A 26 -0.52 16.16 16.57
C LEU A 26 0.76 16.14 17.41
N ALA A 27 1.92 15.83 16.83
CA ALA A 27 3.20 15.89 17.52
C ALA A 27 3.65 17.34 17.81
N LEU A 28 3.35 18.29 16.91
CA LEU A 28 3.73 19.70 17.09
C LEU A 28 2.77 20.50 17.96
N PHE A 29 1.47 20.24 17.85
CA PHE A 29 0.42 21.03 18.50
C PHE A 29 -0.43 20.24 19.50
N GLY A 30 -0.21 18.93 19.62
CA GLY A 30 -0.99 18.06 20.51
C GLY A 30 -0.64 18.29 21.97
N LYS A 31 -1.68 18.54 22.78
CA LYS A 31 -1.59 18.45 24.23
C LYS A 31 -1.71 16.99 24.65
N ASP A 32 -1.14 16.62 25.79
CA ASP A 32 -1.22 15.24 26.30
C ASP A 32 -2.65 14.96 26.82
N THR A 33 -3.51 14.49 25.91
CA THR A 33 -4.92 14.17 26.18
C THR A 33 -5.21 12.74 25.72
N GLY A 34 -6.12 12.05 26.41
CA GLY A 34 -6.51 10.68 26.03
C GLY A 34 -7.02 10.59 24.59
N LEU A 35 -7.72 11.63 24.13
CA LEU A 35 -8.22 11.72 22.74
C LEU A 35 -7.09 11.70 21.71
N ASN A 36 -5.99 12.41 21.98
CA ASN A 36 -4.83 12.44 21.09
C ASN A 36 -4.14 11.07 21.04
N ARG A 37 -4.04 10.38 22.19
CA ARG A 37 -3.50 9.01 22.25
C ARG A 37 -4.30 8.03 21.40
N ASP A 38 -5.63 8.12 21.43
CA ASP A 38 -6.50 7.26 20.62
C ASP A 38 -6.38 7.57 19.13
N ILE A 39 -6.29 8.85 18.74
CA ILE A 39 -6.06 9.28 17.35
C ILE A 39 -4.72 8.75 16.83
N VAL A 40 -3.65 8.83 17.63
CA VAL A 40 -2.33 8.28 17.25
C VAL A 40 -2.43 6.77 17.03
N SER A 41 -3.06 6.05 17.96
CA SER A 41 -3.22 4.59 17.87
C SER A 41 -4.01 4.20 16.60
N GLY A 42 -5.10 4.91 16.31
CA GLY A 42 -5.88 4.72 15.09
C GLY A 42 -5.11 5.02 13.81
N ALA A 43 -4.30 6.08 13.80
CA ALA A 43 -3.46 6.44 12.66
C ALA A 43 -2.38 5.37 12.39
N PHE A 44 -1.77 4.80 13.42
CA PHE A 44 -0.82 3.69 13.28
C PHE A 44 -1.49 2.40 12.77
N MET A 45 -2.71 2.09 13.24
CA MET A 45 -3.48 0.96 12.71
C MET A 45 -3.81 1.15 11.22
N LEU A 46 -4.25 2.34 10.83
CA LEU A 46 -4.53 2.66 9.43
C LEU A 46 -3.26 2.54 8.56
N LEU A 47 -2.13 3.05 9.04
CA LEU A 47 -0.82 2.88 8.39
C LEU A 47 -0.51 1.39 8.14
N GLY A 48 -0.64 0.56 9.17
CA GLY A 48 -0.37 -0.88 9.07
C GLY A 48 -1.25 -1.58 8.02
N ILE A 49 -2.56 -1.29 8.02
CA ILE A 49 -3.51 -1.88 7.07
C ILE A 49 -3.19 -1.44 5.63
N VAL A 50 -2.93 -0.16 5.42
CA VAL A 50 -2.62 0.39 4.08
C VAL A 50 -1.33 -0.20 3.52
N ILE A 51 -0.28 -0.29 4.33
CA ILE A 51 1.00 -0.89 3.94
C ILE A 51 0.81 -2.36 3.60
N THR A 52 0.15 -3.11 4.48
CA THR A 52 -0.05 -4.56 4.30
C THR A 52 -0.89 -4.84 3.05
N GLY A 53 -1.99 -4.11 2.84
CA GLY A 53 -2.83 -4.23 1.66
C GLY A 53 -2.09 -3.91 0.36
N TYR A 54 -1.21 -2.91 0.38
CA TYR A 54 -0.39 -2.58 -0.78
C TYR A 54 0.66 -3.65 -1.09
N VAL A 55 1.43 -4.10 -0.09
CA VAL A 55 2.47 -5.13 -0.29
C VAL A 55 1.83 -6.44 -0.75
N PHE A 56 0.75 -6.86 -0.10
CA PHE A 56 0.03 -8.07 -0.49
C PHE A 56 -0.54 -7.95 -1.92
N GLY A 57 -1.15 -6.82 -2.24
CA GLY A 57 -1.70 -6.55 -3.58
C GLY A 57 -0.63 -6.42 -4.67
N ALA A 58 0.60 -6.04 -4.32
CA ALA A 58 1.74 -5.99 -5.24
C ALA A 58 2.32 -7.39 -5.47
N VAL A 59 2.57 -8.15 -4.40
CA VAL A 59 3.05 -9.54 -4.48
C VAL A 59 2.08 -10.43 -5.24
N TRP A 60 0.77 -10.24 -5.04
CA TRP A 60 -0.27 -10.97 -5.77
C TRP A 60 -0.28 -10.64 -7.26
N ASP A 61 -0.17 -9.35 -7.62
CA ASP A 61 -0.09 -8.91 -9.02
C ASP A 61 1.16 -9.44 -9.74
N ASP A 62 2.31 -9.47 -9.03
CA ASP A 62 3.56 -10.03 -9.55
C ASP A 62 3.46 -11.54 -9.81
N LYS A 63 2.78 -12.29 -8.91
CA LYS A 63 2.55 -13.73 -9.12
C LYS A 63 1.64 -14.02 -10.31
N ILE A 64 0.58 -13.24 -10.52
CA ILE A 64 -0.34 -13.40 -11.67
C ILE A 64 0.38 -13.11 -12.99
N LYS A 65 1.15 -12.01 -13.06
CA LYS A 65 1.92 -11.66 -14.26
C LYS A 65 3.03 -12.68 -14.55
N GLY A 66 3.59 -13.30 -13.51
CA GLY A 66 4.58 -14.37 -13.65
C GLY A 66 4.00 -15.68 -14.17
N SER A 67 2.74 -16.02 -13.85
CA SER A 67 2.08 -17.21 -14.39
C SER A 67 1.67 -17.05 -15.85
N GLU A 68 1.20 -15.87 -16.25
CA GLU A 68 0.75 -15.61 -17.63
C GLU A 68 1.88 -15.77 -18.66
N ARG A 69 3.12 -15.41 -18.31
CA ARG A 69 4.29 -15.57 -19.20
C ARG A 69 4.68 -17.02 -19.47
N ARG A 70 4.21 -17.98 -18.66
CA ARG A 70 4.60 -19.39 -18.79
C ARG A 70 3.70 -20.19 -19.75
N SER A 71 2.55 -19.64 -20.17
CA SER A 71 1.54 -20.40 -20.91
C SER A 71 1.54 -20.38 -22.46
N PRO A 72 2.30 -19.56 -23.21
CA PRO A 72 2.21 -19.63 -24.69
C PRO A 72 3.09 -20.69 -25.37
N ASP A 73 4.16 -21.16 -24.73
CA ASP A 73 5.22 -21.92 -25.41
C ASP A 73 5.31 -23.39 -24.97
N GLU A 74 4.84 -23.75 -23.77
CA GLU A 74 4.92 -25.12 -23.24
C GLU A 74 3.89 -26.10 -23.85
N THR A 75 3.02 -25.63 -24.74
CA THR A 75 2.04 -26.47 -25.47
C THR A 75 2.39 -26.72 -26.93
N ARG A 76 3.53 -26.23 -27.42
CA ARG A 76 3.99 -26.59 -28.77
C ARG A 76 4.73 -27.93 -28.73
N PRO A 77 4.23 -29.00 -29.36
CA PRO A 77 5.05 -30.19 -29.56
C PRO A 77 6.29 -29.78 -30.36
N LEU A 78 7.46 -30.15 -29.83
CA LEU A 78 8.74 -29.98 -30.53
C LEU A 78 8.68 -30.76 -31.87
N PRO A 79 9.28 -30.22 -32.96
CA PRO A 79 9.35 -30.93 -34.23
C PRO A 79 10.20 -32.22 -34.14
#